data_AF-A0A953W2C9-F1
#
_entry.id   AF-A0A953W2C9-F1
#
_cell.length_a   1.000
_cell.length_b   1.000
_cell.length_c   1.000
_cell.angle_alpha   90.00
_cell.angle_beta   90.00
_cell.angle_gamma   90.00
#
_symmetry.space_group_name_H-M   'P 1'
#
loop_
_entity.id
_entity.type
_entity.pdbx_description
1 polymer ?
#
loop_
_entity_poly.entity_id
_entity_poly.type
_entity_poly.pdbx_seq_one_letter_code
_entity_poly.pdbx_strand_id
1 'polypeptide(L)'
;MADPITLDDFWQTENGQQLQIDMAGMSQAEQATMLNQLQQAADNGDLHADFNTDSMFLDSQIAEEKREEAEAYQGEQAKAVEAGDWEKAEEMSSNAEYAMEEVKDHGGDVADSEILEAQYDQMDLENADYHQEIADDNAASAEAYAASGDLDTASMYADSAAGEAATAADFGSQADQGGTYADQTVDTSSTFDATATVDTSVDTSASYSSIDTSTTTE
;
A
#
# COMPACT_ATOMS: atom_id res chain seq x y z
N MET A 1 0.26 -18.38 -31.13
CA MET A 1 1.04 -17.64 -30.13
C MET A 1 1.39 -16.33 -30.79
N ALA A 2 0.97 -15.21 -30.20
CA ALA A 2 1.42 -13.90 -30.64
C ALA A 2 2.92 -13.79 -30.32
N ASP A 3 3.67 -13.03 -31.11
CA ASP A 3 5.09 -12.83 -30.85
C ASP A 3 5.24 -11.82 -29.68
N PRO A 4 6.12 -12.08 -28.70
CA PRO A 4 6.37 -11.13 -27.62
C PRO A 4 6.95 -9.82 -28.17
N ILE A 5 6.52 -8.71 -27.60
CA ILE A 5 6.96 -7.36 -27.99
C ILE A 5 7.60 -6.64 -26.80
N THR A 6 8.43 -5.64 -27.11
CA THR A 6 9.01 -4.78 -26.08
C THR A 6 7.98 -3.77 -25.57
N LEU A 7 8.24 -3.17 -24.40
CA LEU A 7 7.42 -2.08 -23.86
C LEU A 7 7.31 -0.90 -24.86
N ASP A 8 8.44 -0.53 -25.49
CA ASP A 8 8.50 0.54 -26.50
C ASP A 8 7.65 0.25 -27.74
N ASP A 9 7.60 -1.03 -28.14
CA ASP A 9 6.76 -1.48 -29.25
C ASP A 9 5.27 -1.50 -28.83
N PHE A 10 4.97 -1.90 -27.59
CA PHE A 10 3.62 -1.92 -27.06
C PHE A 10 2.99 -0.52 -27.03
N TRP A 11 3.74 0.51 -26.60
CA TRP A 11 3.25 1.88 -26.57
C TRP A 11 2.89 2.45 -27.95
N GLN A 12 3.42 1.86 -29.03
CA GLN A 12 3.09 2.26 -30.41
C GLN A 12 1.83 1.57 -30.94
N THR A 13 1.29 0.57 -30.22
CA THR A 13 0.05 -0.12 -30.58
C THR A 13 -1.19 0.68 -30.19
N GLU A 14 -2.35 0.29 -30.75
CA GLU A 14 -3.64 0.87 -30.36
C GLU A 14 -3.96 0.62 -28.87
N ASN A 15 -3.66 -0.57 -28.36
CA ASN A 15 -3.83 -0.89 -26.94
C ASN A 15 -2.92 -0.04 -26.04
N GLY A 16 -1.66 0.18 -26.43
CA GLY A 16 -0.74 1.05 -25.69
C GLY A 16 -1.19 2.52 -25.67
N GLN A 17 -1.70 3.02 -26.78
CA GLN A 17 -2.26 4.39 -26.85
C GLN A 17 -3.53 4.53 -26.00
N GLN A 18 -4.40 3.52 -26.02
CA GLN A 18 -5.60 3.50 -25.19
C GLN A 18 -5.24 3.46 -23.71
N LEU A 19 -4.27 2.63 -23.32
CA LEU A 19 -3.78 2.55 -21.95
C LEU A 19 -3.23 3.90 -21.46
N GLN A 20 -2.53 4.67 -22.30
CA GLN A 20 -2.06 6.02 -21.93
C GLN A 20 -3.21 6.98 -21.63
N ILE A 21 -4.33 6.87 -22.36
CA ILE A 21 -5.53 7.67 -22.13
C ILE A 21 -6.20 7.25 -20.82
N ASP A 22 -6.30 5.94 -20.57
CA ASP A 22 -6.94 5.40 -19.38
C ASP A 22 -6.12 5.72 -18.11
N MET A 23 -4.78 5.62 -18.18
CA MET A 23 -3.85 6.03 -17.11
C MET A 23 -3.98 7.51 -16.74
N ALA A 24 -4.29 8.40 -17.69
CA ALA A 24 -4.43 9.82 -17.42
C ALA A 24 -5.59 10.15 -16.46
N GLY A 25 -6.54 9.24 -16.28
CA GLY A 25 -7.66 9.36 -15.33
C GLY A 25 -7.39 8.77 -13.94
N MET A 26 -6.26 8.10 -13.74
CA MET A 26 -5.95 7.31 -12.53
C MET A 26 -5.09 8.08 -11.51
N SER A 27 -5.07 7.59 -10.28
CA SER A 27 -4.13 8.01 -9.22
C SER A 27 -2.68 7.70 -9.64
N GLN A 28 -1.70 8.38 -9.04
CA GLN A 28 -0.28 8.12 -9.32
C GLN A 28 0.14 6.71 -8.89
N ALA A 29 -0.43 6.20 -7.80
CA ALA A 29 -0.14 4.86 -7.30
C ALA A 29 -0.77 3.79 -8.21
N GLU A 30 -2.01 4.00 -8.66
CA GLU A 30 -2.66 3.11 -9.64
C GLU A 30 -1.88 3.07 -10.97
N GLN A 31 -1.36 4.22 -11.43
CA GLN A 31 -0.49 4.30 -12.61
C GLN A 31 0.81 3.52 -12.39
N ALA A 32 1.45 3.65 -11.24
CA ALA A 32 2.67 2.93 -10.91
C ALA A 32 2.46 1.40 -10.89
N THR A 33 1.36 0.94 -10.29
CA THR A 33 0.95 -0.47 -10.29
C THR A 33 0.78 -1.00 -11.71
N MET A 34 0.04 -0.29 -12.57
CA MET A 34 -0.12 -0.72 -13.96
C MET A 34 1.19 -0.75 -14.74
N LEU A 35 2.07 0.24 -14.55
CA LEU A 35 3.37 0.26 -15.20
C LEU A 35 4.27 -0.90 -14.73
N ASN A 36 4.24 -1.24 -13.44
CA ASN A 36 4.97 -2.37 -12.89
C ASN A 36 4.48 -3.70 -13.49
N GLN A 37 3.16 -3.92 -13.50
CA GLN A 37 2.57 -5.09 -14.12
C GLN A 37 2.91 -5.20 -15.63
N LEU A 38 2.92 -4.07 -16.36
CA LEU A 38 3.28 -4.05 -17.78
C LEU A 38 4.76 -4.41 -17.99
N GLN A 39 5.63 -3.91 -17.12
CA GLN A 39 7.05 -4.23 -17.13
C GLN A 39 7.29 -5.72 -16.81
N GLN A 40 6.60 -6.29 -15.83
CA GLN A 40 6.66 -7.72 -15.52
C GLN A 40 6.18 -8.58 -16.70
N ALA A 41 5.10 -8.18 -17.37
CA ALA A 41 4.62 -8.87 -18.57
C ALA A 41 5.66 -8.82 -19.70
N ALA A 42 6.36 -7.69 -19.88
CA ALA A 42 7.46 -7.58 -20.83
C ALA A 42 8.63 -8.51 -20.46
N ASP A 43 9.04 -8.51 -19.20
CA ASP A 43 10.17 -9.31 -18.70
C ASP A 43 9.91 -10.82 -18.75
N ASN A 44 8.66 -11.23 -18.54
CA ASN A 44 8.22 -12.63 -18.65
C ASN A 44 7.97 -13.06 -20.11
N GLY A 45 7.97 -12.13 -21.06
CA GLY A 45 7.67 -12.39 -22.47
C GLY A 45 6.19 -12.67 -22.75
N ASP A 46 5.30 -12.23 -21.86
CA ASP A 46 3.83 -12.33 -21.99
C ASP A 46 3.23 -11.10 -22.67
N LEU A 47 4.01 -10.02 -22.85
CA LEU A 47 3.56 -8.79 -23.51
C LEU A 47 3.43 -8.99 -25.03
N HIS A 48 2.23 -8.75 -25.55
CA HIS A 48 1.89 -8.89 -26.97
C HIS A 48 1.06 -7.69 -27.46
N ALA A 49 0.91 -7.55 -28.79
CA ALA A 49 0.17 -6.41 -29.37
C ALA A 49 -1.33 -6.39 -29.02
N ASP A 50 -1.90 -7.56 -28.68
CA ASP A 50 -3.27 -7.75 -28.23
C ASP A 50 -3.38 -7.99 -26.73
N PHE A 51 -2.34 -7.65 -25.95
CA PHE A 51 -2.34 -7.79 -24.50
C PHE A 51 -3.51 -7.03 -23.88
N ASN A 52 -4.27 -7.72 -23.05
CA ASN A 52 -5.46 -7.18 -22.42
C ASN A 52 -5.09 -6.49 -21.10
N THR A 53 -5.28 -5.17 -21.07
CA THR A 53 -4.99 -4.32 -19.91
C THR A 53 -6.20 -4.12 -18.99
N ASP A 54 -7.39 -4.62 -19.37
CA ASP A 54 -8.61 -4.44 -18.59
C ASP A 54 -8.50 -5.06 -17.18
N SER A 55 -7.84 -6.21 -17.07
CA SER A 55 -7.61 -6.84 -15.76
C SER A 55 -6.63 -6.04 -14.91
N MET A 56 -5.58 -5.48 -15.53
CA MET A 56 -4.58 -4.65 -14.84
C MET A 56 -5.19 -3.40 -14.23
N PHE A 57 -6.17 -2.79 -14.91
CA PHE A 57 -6.90 -1.63 -14.40
C PHE A 57 -7.76 -1.97 -13.18
N LEU A 58 -8.35 -3.17 -13.16
CA LEU A 58 -9.07 -3.66 -11.99
C LEU A 58 -8.10 -3.98 -10.85
N ASP A 59 -7.00 -4.67 -11.16
CA ASP A 59 -5.96 -5.02 -10.19
C ASP A 59 -5.32 -3.77 -9.58
N SER A 60 -5.08 -2.71 -10.36
CA SER A 60 -4.50 -1.45 -9.84
C SER A 60 -5.43 -0.74 -8.86
N GLN A 61 -6.75 -0.76 -9.10
CA GLN A 61 -7.73 -0.20 -8.16
C GLN A 61 -7.79 -1.01 -6.86
N ILE A 62 -7.75 -2.34 -6.97
CA ILE A 62 -7.76 -3.23 -5.79
C ILE A 62 -6.46 -3.03 -4.99
N ALA A 63 -5.31 -2.98 -5.66
CA ALA A 63 -4.03 -2.73 -5.01
C ALA A 63 -4.01 -1.38 -4.26
N GLU A 64 -4.60 -0.33 -4.84
CA GLU A 64 -4.71 0.96 -4.14
C GLU A 64 -5.67 0.88 -2.94
N GLU A 65 -6.84 0.27 -3.10
CA GLU A 65 -7.79 0.06 -1.99
C GLU A 65 -7.13 -0.71 -0.84
N LYS A 66 -6.34 -1.75 -1.15
CA LYS A 66 -5.61 -2.53 -0.15
C LYS A 66 -4.46 -1.77 0.50
N ARG A 67 -3.82 -0.88 -0.22
CA ARG A 67 -2.83 0.03 0.35
C ARG A 67 -3.46 0.99 1.35
N GLU A 68 -4.61 1.58 0.99
CA GLU A 68 -5.38 2.43 1.91
C GLU A 68 -5.86 1.65 3.15
N GLU A 69 -6.31 0.40 2.98
CA GLU A 69 -6.66 -0.49 4.11
C GLU A 69 -5.46 -0.75 5.02
N ALA A 70 -4.30 -1.09 4.47
CA ALA A 70 -3.07 -1.34 5.23
C ALA A 70 -2.66 -0.11 6.06
N GLU A 71 -2.69 1.08 5.46
CA GLU A 71 -2.42 2.36 6.16
C GLU A 71 -3.43 2.63 7.28
N ALA A 72 -4.71 2.32 7.05
CA ALA A 72 -5.75 2.48 8.06
C ALA A 72 -5.51 1.54 9.26
N TYR A 73 -5.16 0.27 9.00
CA TYR A 73 -4.85 -0.71 10.03
C TYR A 73 -3.64 -0.30 10.87
N GLN A 74 -2.57 0.17 10.24
CA GLN A 74 -1.40 0.70 10.95
C GLN A 74 -1.75 1.89 11.84
N GLY A 75 -2.59 2.80 11.34
CA GLY A 75 -3.11 3.91 12.13
C GLY A 75 -4.00 3.49 13.31
N GLU A 76 -4.61 2.31 13.27
CA GLU A 76 -5.31 1.72 14.41
C GLU A 76 -4.39 0.95 15.36
N GLN A 77 -3.41 0.22 14.84
CA GLN A 77 -2.36 -0.44 15.61
C GLN A 77 -1.64 0.57 16.51
N ALA A 78 -1.22 1.71 15.96
CA ALA A 78 -0.55 2.75 16.74
C ALA A 78 -1.43 3.28 17.90
N LYS A 79 -2.74 3.46 17.68
CA LYS A 79 -3.68 3.86 18.74
C LYS A 79 -3.86 2.78 19.81
N ALA A 80 -3.84 1.51 19.41
CA ALA A 80 -3.94 0.38 20.31
C ALA A 80 -2.68 0.25 21.19
N VAL A 81 -1.50 0.40 20.60
CA VAL A 81 -0.21 0.51 21.31
C VAL A 81 -0.22 1.66 22.31
N GLU A 82 -0.67 2.86 21.91
CA GLU A 82 -0.81 4.01 22.82
C GLU A 82 -1.78 3.75 23.98
N ALA A 83 -2.81 2.92 23.75
CA ALA A 83 -3.79 2.55 24.75
C ALA A 83 -3.35 1.38 25.65
N GLY A 84 -2.23 0.71 25.32
CA GLY A 84 -1.82 -0.55 25.96
C GLY A 84 -2.74 -1.73 25.64
N ASP A 85 -3.46 -1.65 24.52
CA ASP A 85 -4.36 -2.69 24.01
C ASP A 85 -3.58 -3.58 23.03
N TRP A 86 -2.76 -4.48 23.58
CA TRP A 86 -1.80 -5.29 22.82
C TRP A 86 -2.48 -6.31 21.90
N GLU A 87 -3.54 -6.96 22.38
CA GLU A 87 -4.38 -7.87 21.58
C GLU A 87 -4.96 -7.15 20.36
N LYS A 88 -5.52 -5.93 20.54
CA LYS A 88 -5.99 -5.15 19.40
C LYS A 88 -4.86 -4.72 18.49
N ALA A 89 -3.71 -4.33 19.04
CA ALA A 89 -2.57 -3.93 18.22
C ALA A 89 -2.09 -5.08 17.32
N GLU A 90 -2.03 -6.31 17.86
CA GLU A 90 -1.67 -7.52 17.10
C GLU A 90 -2.68 -7.78 15.97
N GLU A 91 -3.99 -7.70 16.27
CA GLU A 91 -5.05 -7.86 15.27
C GLU A 91 -4.89 -6.86 14.11
N MET A 92 -4.62 -5.59 14.42
CA MET A 92 -4.43 -4.56 13.40
C MET A 92 -3.15 -4.78 12.59
N SER A 93 -2.05 -5.22 13.23
CA SER A 93 -0.81 -5.56 12.54
C SER A 93 -0.99 -6.73 11.56
N SER A 94 -1.70 -7.79 11.98
CA SER A 94 -2.02 -8.93 11.11
C SER A 94 -2.91 -8.54 9.93
N ASN A 95 -3.92 -7.69 10.15
CA ASN A 95 -4.76 -7.18 9.07
C ASN A 95 -3.97 -6.31 8.08
N ALA A 96 -3.00 -5.51 8.57
CA ALA A 96 -2.13 -4.73 7.71
C ALA A 96 -1.21 -5.61 6.85
N GLU A 97 -0.62 -6.67 7.42
CA GLU A 97 0.18 -7.64 6.66
C GLU A 97 -0.66 -8.30 5.55
N TYR A 98 -1.86 -8.78 5.88
CA TYR A 98 -2.76 -9.39 4.90
C TYR A 98 -3.12 -8.42 3.77
N ALA A 99 -3.41 -7.16 4.09
CA ALA A 99 -3.69 -6.14 3.10
C ALA A 99 -2.46 -5.89 2.19
N MET A 100 -1.24 -5.86 2.74
CA MET A 100 0.00 -5.72 1.96
C MET A 100 0.27 -6.94 1.05
N GLU A 101 -0.05 -8.15 1.49
CA GLU A 101 0.01 -9.33 0.62
C GLU A 101 -0.95 -9.21 -0.57
N GLU A 102 -2.17 -8.71 -0.34
CA GLU A 102 -3.15 -8.47 -1.41
C GLU A 102 -2.69 -7.36 -2.38
N VAL A 103 -2.05 -6.28 -1.89
CA VAL A 103 -1.42 -5.28 -2.76
C VAL A 103 -0.43 -5.95 -3.72
N LYS A 104 0.43 -6.82 -3.18
CA LYS A 104 1.43 -7.56 -3.97
C LYS A 104 0.79 -8.51 -4.97
N ASP A 105 -0.24 -9.26 -4.56
CA ASP A 105 -0.95 -10.19 -5.43
C ASP A 105 -1.67 -9.50 -6.59
N HIS A 106 -2.11 -8.26 -6.38
CA HIS A 106 -2.67 -7.39 -7.41
C HIS A 106 -1.61 -6.53 -8.12
N GLY A 107 -0.33 -6.92 -8.04
CA GLY A 107 0.78 -6.31 -8.78
C GLY A 107 1.16 -4.90 -8.31
N GLY A 108 0.62 -4.45 -7.18
CA GLY A 108 1.07 -3.26 -6.50
C GLY A 108 2.47 -3.47 -5.93
N ASP A 109 3.20 -2.37 -5.80
CA ASP A 109 4.55 -2.42 -5.25
C ASP A 109 4.48 -2.44 -3.72
N VAL A 110 5.00 -3.53 -3.15
CA VAL A 110 5.27 -3.72 -1.72
C VAL A 110 6.63 -4.40 -1.64
N ALA A 111 7.56 -3.82 -0.88
CA ALA A 111 8.85 -4.45 -0.71
C ALA A 111 8.71 -5.64 0.27
N ASP A 112 9.31 -6.78 -0.06
CA ASP A 112 9.28 -7.98 0.81
C ASP A 112 9.83 -7.68 2.23
N SER A 113 10.65 -6.65 2.39
CA SER A 113 11.13 -6.17 3.69
C SER A 113 10.01 -5.57 4.55
N GLU A 114 8.99 -4.97 3.94
CA GLU A 114 7.86 -4.31 4.62
C GLU A 114 6.93 -5.37 5.24
N ILE A 115 6.68 -6.45 4.51
CA ILE A 115 5.96 -7.62 5.04
C ILE A 115 6.77 -8.28 6.16
N LEU A 116 8.09 -8.37 6.01
CA LEU A 116 8.97 -8.94 7.05
C LEU A 116 9.01 -8.06 8.31
N GLU A 117 9.00 -6.74 8.16
CA GLU A 117 8.90 -5.79 9.28
C GLU A 117 7.58 -5.95 10.03
N ALA A 118 6.45 -6.11 9.31
CA ALA A 118 5.16 -6.39 9.94
C ALA A 118 5.16 -7.69 10.77
N GLN A 119 5.89 -8.72 10.34
CA GLN A 119 6.04 -9.96 11.12
C GLN A 119 6.87 -9.75 12.40
N TYR A 120 7.87 -8.87 12.36
CA TYR A 120 8.63 -8.51 13.56
C TYR A 120 7.76 -7.70 14.54
N ASP A 121 6.93 -6.78 14.03
CA ASP A 121 6.00 -6.02 14.85
C ASP A 121 4.99 -6.95 15.56
N GLN A 122 4.45 -7.95 14.88
CA GLN A 122 3.57 -8.96 15.50
C GLN A 122 4.28 -9.69 16.64
N MET A 123 5.54 -10.12 16.43
CA MET A 123 6.31 -10.80 17.47
C MET A 123 6.54 -9.88 18.69
N ASP A 124 6.79 -8.60 18.48
CA ASP A 124 6.96 -7.65 19.60
C ASP A 124 5.64 -7.39 20.32
N LEU A 125 4.51 -7.32 19.61
CA LEU A 125 3.18 -7.19 20.20
C LEU A 125 2.75 -8.43 20.99
N GLU A 126 3.03 -9.63 20.49
CA GLU A 126 2.81 -10.89 21.23
C GLU A 126 3.61 -10.90 22.55
N ASN A 127 4.87 -10.43 22.52
CA ASN A 127 5.69 -10.31 23.73
C ASN A 127 5.12 -9.26 24.68
N ALA A 128 4.62 -8.14 24.15
CA ALA A 128 3.98 -7.10 24.96
C ALA A 128 2.75 -7.64 25.69
N ASP A 129 1.88 -8.37 25.00
CA ASP A 129 0.70 -9.00 25.57
C ASP A 129 1.06 -10.02 26.65
N TYR A 130 2.02 -10.91 26.36
CA TYR A 130 2.51 -11.89 27.33
C TYR A 130 2.99 -11.26 28.64
N HIS A 131 3.77 -10.17 28.56
CA HIS A 131 4.25 -9.48 29.75
C HIS A 131 3.12 -8.71 30.47
N GLN A 132 2.12 -8.22 29.75
CA GLN A 132 0.94 -7.59 30.34
C GLN A 132 0.09 -8.59 31.12
N GLU A 133 -0.13 -9.81 30.61
CA GLU A 133 -0.83 -10.86 31.34
C GLU A 133 -0.15 -11.18 32.68
N ILE A 134 1.18 -11.28 32.69
CA ILE A 134 1.96 -11.51 33.92
C ILE A 134 1.82 -10.31 34.88
N ALA A 135 1.83 -9.09 34.35
CA ALA A 135 1.65 -7.89 35.15
C ALA A 135 0.29 -7.89 35.85
N ASP A 136 -0.78 -8.25 35.14
CA ASP A 136 -2.14 -8.31 35.66
C ASP A 136 -2.32 -9.41 36.70
N ASP A 137 -1.75 -10.60 36.48
CA ASP A 137 -1.75 -11.69 37.45
C ASP A 137 -1.00 -11.32 38.76
N ASN A 138 0.12 -10.62 38.62
CA ASN A 138 0.88 -10.10 39.75
C ASN A 138 0.11 -8.99 40.49
N ALA A 139 -0.56 -8.09 39.77
CA ALA A 139 -1.40 -7.05 40.36
C ALA A 139 -2.58 -7.64 41.15
N ALA A 140 -3.26 -8.65 40.59
CA ALA A 140 -4.33 -9.37 41.26
C ALA A 140 -3.83 -10.10 42.52
N SER A 141 -2.64 -10.71 42.44
CA SER A 141 -1.99 -11.35 43.59
C SER A 141 -1.64 -10.33 44.68
N ALA A 142 -1.09 -9.17 44.31
CA ALA A 142 -0.79 -8.08 45.23
C ALA A 142 -2.05 -7.60 45.95
N GLU A 143 -3.16 -7.40 45.24
CA GLU A 143 -4.45 -7.02 45.82
C GLU A 143 -4.95 -8.06 46.82
N ALA A 144 -4.88 -9.34 46.49
CA ALA A 144 -5.30 -10.43 47.38
C ALA A 144 -4.48 -10.49 48.67
N TYR A 145 -3.14 -10.36 48.58
CA TYR A 145 -2.27 -10.32 49.77
C TYR A 145 -2.48 -9.06 50.60
N ALA A 146 -2.66 -7.90 49.97
CA ALA A 146 -2.99 -6.66 50.65
C ALA A 146 -4.30 -6.77 51.43
N ALA A 147 -5.34 -7.36 50.84
CA ALA A 147 -6.63 -7.60 51.48
C ALA A 147 -6.52 -8.56 52.69
N SER A 148 -5.58 -9.52 52.64
CA SER A 148 -5.30 -10.43 53.75
C SER A 148 -4.44 -9.82 54.88
N GLY A 149 -3.88 -8.62 54.65
CA GLY A 149 -3.01 -7.90 55.59
C GLY A 149 -1.53 -8.25 55.48
N ASP A 150 -1.12 -9.08 54.52
CA ASP A 150 0.27 -9.40 54.23
C ASP A 150 0.86 -8.38 53.25
N LEU A 151 1.20 -7.21 53.78
CA LEU A 151 1.67 -6.07 52.98
C LEU A 151 3.07 -6.28 52.38
N ASP A 152 3.92 -7.08 53.04
CA ASP A 152 5.28 -7.35 52.54
C ASP A 152 5.20 -8.20 51.26
N THR A 153 4.39 -9.27 51.28
CA THR A 153 4.15 -10.10 50.09
C THR A 153 3.40 -9.31 49.01
N ALA A 154 2.41 -8.51 49.39
CA ALA A 154 1.70 -7.64 48.45
C ALA A 154 2.64 -6.68 47.71
N SER A 155 3.59 -6.08 48.42
CA SER A 155 4.58 -5.17 47.81
C SER A 155 5.48 -5.88 46.81
N MET A 156 5.91 -7.12 47.10
CA MET A 156 6.73 -7.89 46.17
C MET A 156 6.00 -8.16 44.84
N TYR A 157 4.72 -8.52 44.90
CA TYR A 157 3.90 -8.75 43.72
C TYR A 157 3.59 -7.43 42.98
N ALA A 158 3.34 -6.34 43.71
CA ALA A 158 3.12 -5.03 43.09
C ALA A 158 4.37 -4.51 42.34
N ASP A 159 5.57 -4.70 42.91
CA ASP A 159 6.83 -4.35 42.25
C ASP A 159 7.07 -5.22 41.00
N SER A 160 6.74 -6.52 41.09
CA SER A 160 6.81 -7.44 39.93
C SER A 160 5.83 -7.03 38.84
N ALA A 161 4.58 -6.69 39.19
CA ALA A 161 3.58 -6.21 38.23
C ALA A 161 4.06 -4.95 37.49
N ALA A 162 4.65 -4.00 38.22
CA ALA A 162 5.19 -2.79 37.62
C ALA A 162 6.38 -3.07 36.68
N GLY A 163 7.24 -4.04 37.03
CA GLY A 163 8.36 -4.45 36.18
C GLY A 163 7.91 -5.12 34.87
N GLU A 164 6.90 -5.99 34.96
CA GLU A 164 6.34 -6.69 33.79
C GLU A 164 5.56 -5.72 32.89
N ALA A 165 4.76 -4.81 33.45
CA ALA A 165 4.07 -3.76 32.69
C ALA A 165 5.05 -2.82 31.96
N ALA A 166 6.22 -2.52 32.56
CA ALA A 166 7.25 -1.75 31.89
C ALA A 166 7.88 -2.54 30.72
N THR A 167 8.09 -3.84 30.90
CA THR A 167 8.59 -4.73 29.84
C THR A 167 7.59 -4.83 28.68
N ALA A 168 6.29 -4.95 28.99
CA ALA A 168 5.22 -4.93 28.00
C ALA A 168 5.23 -3.63 27.18
N ALA A 169 5.34 -2.48 27.86
CA ALA A 169 5.43 -1.18 27.19
C ALA A 169 6.69 -1.04 26.32
N ASP A 170 7.84 -1.57 26.77
CA ASP A 170 9.08 -1.55 25.99
C ASP A 170 8.94 -2.35 24.69
N PHE A 171 8.32 -3.54 24.73
CA PHE A 171 8.02 -4.33 23.52
C PHE A 171 6.97 -3.66 22.64
N GLY A 172 5.87 -3.19 23.22
CA GLY A 172 4.82 -2.49 22.46
C GLY A 172 5.32 -1.21 21.78
N SER A 173 6.34 -0.55 22.34
CA SER A 173 6.98 0.61 21.72
C SER A 173 7.98 0.28 20.61
N GLN A 174 8.43 -0.98 20.53
CA GLN A 174 9.32 -1.46 19.47
C GLN A 174 8.57 -1.87 18.21
N ALA A 175 7.33 -2.36 18.35
CA ALA A 175 6.42 -2.56 17.22
C ALA A 175 6.16 -1.19 16.54
N ASP A 176 6.57 -1.06 15.27
CA ASP A 176 6.65 0.21 14.58
C ASP A 176 5.27 0.89 14.47
N GLN A 177 5.20 2.16 14.87
CA GLN A 177 3.98 2.96 14.93
C GLN A 177 3.63 3.57 13.56
N GLY A 178 3.67 2.78 12.50
CA GLY A 178 3.30 3.24 11.16
C GLY A 178 4.41 4.05 10.49
N GLY A 179 5.58 3.43 10.30
CA GLY A 179 6.47 3.80 9.20
C GLY A 179 5.63 3.88 7.91
N THR A 180 5.54 5.08 7.33
CA THR A 180 4.72 5.32 6.15
C THR A 180 5.27 4.49 4.99
N TYR A 181 4.60 3.41 4.60
CA TYR A 181 4.96 2.64 3.39
C TYR A 181 4.77 3.41 2.08
N ALA A 182 4.30 4.66 2.17
CA ALA A 182 4.01 5.54 1.05
C ALA A 182 4.86 6.83 1.04
N ASP A 183 6.19 6.72 1.10
CA ASP A 183 7.04 7.70 0.41
C ASP A 183 8.06 7.00 -0.49
N GLN A 184 7.60 5.98 -1.23
CA GLN A 184 8.21 5.73 -2.52
C GLN A 184 7.68 6.79 -3.48
N THR A 185 8.23 8.01 -3.39
CA THR A 185 8.34 8.83 -4.58
C THR A 185 9.02 7.94 -5.61
N VAL A 186 8.26 7.44 -6.58
CA VAL A 186 8.80 6.76 -7.73
C VAL A 186 9.96 7.62 -8.20
N ASP A 187 11.19 7.09 -8.10
CA ASP A 187 12.36 7.76 -8.64
C ASP A 187 12.24 7.71 -10.16
N THR A 188 11.43 8.62 -10.69
CA THR A 188 11.22 8.86 -12.12
C THR A 188 12.45 9.51 -12.77
N SER A 189 13.61 9.53 -12.10
CA SER A 189 14.86 10.07 -12.68
C SER A 189 15.35 9.28 -13.90
N SER A 190 14.84 8.07 -14.15
CA SER A 190 14.92 7.42 -15.47
C SER A 190 13.86 8.00 -16.44
N THR A 191 14.05 9.26 -16.79
CA THR A 191 13.43 10.00 -17.92
C THR A 191 12.52 9.19 -18.85
N PHE A 192 11.23 9.09 -18.52
CA PHE A 192 10.18 9.05 -19.53
C PHE A 192 9.64 10.47 -19.68
N ASP A 193 10.10 11.16 -20.72
CA ASP A 193 9.64 12.50 -21.08
C ASP A 193 8.27 12.42 -21.76
N ALA A 194 7.22 12.29 -20.96
CA ALA A 194 5.82 12.39 -21.42
C ALA A 194 5.43 13.82 -21.84
N THR A 195 6.37 14.79 -21.81
CA THR A 195 6.15 16.16 -22.30
C THR A 195 6.70 16.39 -23.70
N ALA A 196 7.12 15.33 -24.42
CA ALA A 196 7.26 15.34 -25.87
C ALA A 196 5.91 15.72 -26.48
N THR A 197 5.75 17.03 -26.64
CA THR A 197 4.53 17.71 -26.99
C THR A 197 4.11 17.10 -28.30
N VAL A 198 2.91 16.52 -28.34
CA VAL A 198 2.24 16.21 -29.59
C VAL A 198 2.20 17.53 -30.37
N ASP A 199 3.12 17.69 -31.32
CA ASP A 199 3.07 18.74 -32.34
C ASP A 199 1.89 18.39 -33.26
N THR A 200 0.70 18.67 -32.75
CA THR A 200 -0.54 18.74 -33.52
C THR A 200 -0.49 20.06 -34.30
N SER A 201 0.48 20.18 -35.21
CA SER A 201 0.31 21.03 -36.38
C SER A 201 -0.74 20.38 -37.29
N VAL A 202 -1.98 20.31 -36.82
CA VAL A 202 -3.13 20.08 -37.69
C VAL A 202 -3.26 21.34 -38.51
N ASP A 203 -2.69 21.30 -39.71
CA ASP A 203 -2.95 22.27 -40.76
C ASP A 203 -4.44 22.22 -41.11
N THR A 204 -5.20 23.07 -40.43
CA THR A 204 -6.65 23.26 -40.64
C THR A 204 -6.92 24.36 -41.68
N SER A 205 -6.00 24.64 -42.61
CA SER A 205 -6.27 25.55 -43.71
C SER A 205 -7.07 24.91 -44.87
N ALA A 206 -8.16 24.20 -44.52
CA ALA A 206 -9.23 23.91 -45.46
C ALA A 206 -10.02 25.21 -45.71
N SER A 207 -9.51 26.03 -46.62
CA SER A 207 -10.21 27.21 -47.12
C SER A 207 -11.45 26.75 -47.89
N TYR A 208 -12.60 27.01 -47.28
CA TYR A 208 -13.94 26.83 -47.83
C TYR A 208 -14.04 27.31 -49.28
N SER A 209 -14.23 26.37 -50.20
CA SER A 209 -14.69 26.64 -51.56
C SER A 209 -16.14 27.10 -51.49
N SER A 210 -16.37 28.41 -51.43
CA SER A 210 -17.68 29.02 -51.61
C SER A 210 -18.24 28.66 -52.98
N ILE A 211 -19.30 27.86 -52.99
CA ILE A 211 -20.14 27.60 -54.14
C ILE A 211 -20.72 28.95 -54.60
N ASP A 212 -20.36 29.35 -55.81
CA ASP A 212 -20.91 30.53 -56.50
C ASP A 212 -22.30 30.18 -57.04
N THR A 213 -23.34 30.73 -56.40
CA THR A 213 -24.69 30.80 -56.97
C THR A 213 -25.05 32.26 -57.22
N SER A 214 -24.58 32.80 -58.33
CA SER A 214 -25.08 34.05 -58.90
C SER A 214 -25.64 33.80 -60.31
N THR A 215 -26.90 33.36 -60.39
CA THR A 215 -27.72 33.53 -61.60
C THR A 215 -28.04 35.01 -61.77
N THR A 216 -27.42 35.66 -62.75
CA THR A 216 -27.88 36.96 -63.28
C THR A 216 -28.46 36.75 -64.67
N THR A 217 -29.73 37.11 -64.78
CA THR A 217 -30.58 37.16 -65.97
C THR A 217 -30.13 38.29 -66.90
N GLU A 218 -30.07 38.03 -68.21
CA GLU A 218 -30.37 38.99 -69.27
C GLU A 218 -31.59 38.50 -70.05
#